data_AF-A0A929F8Q2-F1
#
_entry.id   AF-A0A929F8Q2-F1
#
_cell.length_a   1.000
_cell.length_b   1.000
_cell.length_c   1.000
_cell.angle_alpha   90.00
_cell.angle_beta   90.00
_cell.angle_gamma   90.00
#
_symmetry.space_group_name_H-M   'P 1'
#
loop_
_entity.id
_entity.type
_entity.pdbx_description
1 polymer ?
#
loop_
_entity_poly.entity_id
_entity_poly.type
_entity_poly.pdbx_seq_one_letter_code
_entity_poly.pdbx_strand_id
1 'polypeptide(L)'
;FPHGVLEYVVETLIEILEMFSSFLGNTISFIRAGAFALSHAGLSIAVYTLARIINPDITTMAALTVIILGNIFIILLEGLICGIQSMRLEYYEFFGKFFKGDGYAFSPFSLKKVGL
;
A
#
# COMPACT_ATOMS: atom_id res chain seq x y z
N PHE A 1 0.76 -46.70 -13.54
CA PHE A 1 0.09 -45.47 -13.06
C PHE A 1 0.34 -45.36 -11.57
N PRO A 2 1.49 -44.81 -11.12
CA PRO A 2 1.96 -44.95 -9.75
C PRO A 2 1.55 -43.76 -8.86
N HIS A 3 0.37 -43.18 -9.09
CA HIS A 3 -0.25 -42.22 -8.17
C HIS A 3 -1.64 -42.74 -7.81
N GLY A 4 -1.88 -42.95 -6.52
CA GLY A 4 -3.18 -43.42 -6.04
C GLY A 4 -4.25 -42.37 -6.35
N VAL A 5 -5.47 -42.81 -6.65
CA VAL A 5 -6.62 -41.88 -6.87
C VAL A 5 -6.78 -40.91 -5.69
N LEU A 6 -6.44 -41.37 -4.48
CA LEU A 6 -6.41 -40.58 -3.25
C LEU A 6 -5.36 -39.46 -3.29
N GLU A 7 -4.18 -39.71 -3.84
CA GLU A 7 -3.08 -38.73 -3.93
C GLU A 7 -3.47 -37.60 -4.88
N TYR A 8 -4.01 -37.93 -6.06
CA TYR A 8 -4.51 -36.95 -7.03
C TYR A 8 -5.65 -36.07 -6.49
N VAL A 9 -6.58 -36.67 -5.73
CA VAL A 9 -7.69 -35.94 -5.10
C VAL A 9 -7.19 -34.99 -4.01
N VAL A 10 -6.20 -35.40 -3.21
CA VAL A 10 -5.64 -34.53 -2.17
C VAL A 10 -4.81 -33.40 -2.78
N GLU A 11 -4.03 -33.69 -3.82
CA GLU A 11 -3.21 -32.70 -4.53
C GLU A 11 -4.07 -31.61 -5.18
N THR A 12 -5.11 -32.00 -5.94
CA THR A 12 -6.03 -31.03 -6.56
C THR A 12 -6.82 -30.20 -5.54
N LEU A 13 -7.15 -30.76 -4.38
CA LEU A 13 -7.81 -30.03 -3.29
C LEU A 13 -6.89 -28.99 -2.64
N ILE A 14 -5.62 -29.33 -2.43
CA ILE A 14 -4.60 -28.39 -1.91
C ILE A 14 -4.36 -27.27 -2.94
N GLU A 15 -4.22 -27.59 -4.22
CA GLU A 15 -4.01 -26.60 -5.29
C GLU A 15 -5.17 -25.59 -5.37
N ILE A 16 -6.42 -26.04 -5.26
CA ILE A 16 -7.60 -25.16 -5.24
C ILE A 16 -7.59 -24.26 -4.00
N LEU A 17 -7.20 -24.79 -2.83
CA LEU A 17 -7.11 -24.01 -1.60
C LEU A 17 -5.99 -22.97 -1.68
N GLU A 18 -4.81 -23.33 -2.18
CA GLU A 18 -3.72 -22.39 -2.42
C GLU A 18 -4.13 -21.28 -3.41
N MET A 19 -4.82 -21.63 -4.49
CA MET A 19 -5.34 -20.65 -5.45
C MET A 19 -6.31 -19.67 -4.78
N PHE A 20 -7.26 -20.18 -3.99
CA PHE A 20 -8.24 -19.37 -3.27
C PHE A 20 -7.58 -18.49 -2.20
N SER A 21 -6.65 -19.05 -1.42
CA SER A 21 -5.89 -18.32 -0.40
C SER A 21 -5.02 -17.23 -1.02
N SER A 22 -4.39 -17.51 -2.16
CA SER A 22 -3.60 -16.53 -2.92
C SER A 22 -4.47 -15.40 -3.49
N PHE A 23 -5.68 -15.74 -3.97
CA PHE A 23 -6.65 -14.74 -4.41
C PHE A 23 -7.11 -13.84 -3.25
N LEU A 24 -7.48 -14.43 -2.11
CA LEU A 24 -7.86 -13.69 -0.91
C LEU A 24 -6.71 -12.84 -0.37
N GLY A 25 -5.48 -13.37 -0.36
CA GLY A 25 -4.29 -12.63 0.04
C GLY A 25 -4.11 -11.36 -0.80
N ASN A 26 -4.23 -11.49 -2.12
CA ASN A 26 -4.19 -10.36 -3.05
C ASN A 26 -5.33 -9.35 -2.79
N THR A 27 -6.55 -9.78 -2.48
CA THR A 27 -7.66 -8.85 -2.20
C THR A 27 -7.52 -8.15 -0.85
N ILE A 28 -7.14 -8.88 0.20
CA ILE A 28 -6.94 -8.34 1.57
C ILE A 28 -5.79 -7.33 1.59
N SER A 29 -4.77 -7.53 0.77
CA SER A 29 -3.69 -6.58 0.58
C SER A 29 -4.17 -5.18 0.19
N PHE A 30 -5.19 -5.05 -0.67
CA PHE A 30 -5.77 -3.76 -1.06
C PHE A 30 -6.57 -3.07 0.05
N ILE A 31 -7.13 -3.81 1.02
CA ILE A 31 -7.84 -3.23 2.18
C ILE A 31 -6.93 -2.28 2.97
N ARG A 32 -5.61 -2.47 2.92
CA ARG A 32 -4.65 -1.61 3.61
C ARG A 32 -4.73 -0.14 3.15
N ALA A 33 -4.93 0.11 1.86
CA ALA A 33 -5.16 1.46 1.35
C ALA A 33 -6.45 2.07 1.91
N GLY A 34 -7.50 1.25 2.06
CA GLY A 34 -8.76 1.64 2.72
C GLY A 34 -8.59 1.94 4.21
N ALA A 35 -7.75 1.17 4.92
CA ALA A 35 -7.45 1.40 6.33
C ALA A 35 -6.74 2.75 6.56
N PHE A 36 -5.85 3.17 5.65
CA PHE A 36 -5.22 4.49 5.71
C PHE A 36 -6.19 5.63 5.40
N ALA A 37 -7.15 5.44 4.49
CA ALA A 37 -8.20 6.44 4.27
C ALA A 37 -9.10 6.61 5.51
N LEU A 38 -9.38 5.52 6.23
CA LEU A 38 -10.14 5.56 7.48
C LEU A 38 -9.36 6.22 8.62
N SER A 39 -8.04 5.95 8.74
CA SER A 39 -7.20 6.64 9.74
C SER A 39 -7.15 8.14 9.48
N HIS A 40 -7.07 8.54 8.21
CA HIS A 40 -7.07 9.95 7.81
C HIS A 40 -8.34 10.67 8.24
N ALA A 41 -9.49 10.06 7.96
CA ALA A 41 -10.78 10.58 8.39
C ALA A 41 -10.88 10.65 9.93
N GLY A 42 -10.42 9.62 10.64
CA GLY A 42 -10.43 9.58 12.11
C GLY A 42 -9.54 10.65 12.75
N LEU A 43 -8.33 10.84 12.25
CA LEU A 43 -7.40 11.87 12.72
C LEU A 43 -7.90 13.28 12.41
N SER A 44 -8.52 13.47 11.24
CA SER A 44 -9.14 14.74 10.87
C SER A 44 -10.27 15.09 11.84
N ILE A 45 -11.16 14.14 12.14
CA ILE A 45 -12.21 14.31 13.14
C ILE A 45 -11.62 14.68 14.51
N ALA A 46 -10.54 14.01 14.93
CA ALA A 46 -9.87 14.31 16.20
C ALA A 46 -9.27 15.73 16.24
N VAL A 47 -8.69 16.24 15.15
CA VAL A 47 -8.20 17.62 15.07
C VAL A 47 -9.36 18.62 15.17
N TYR A 48 -10.47 18.37 14.49
CA TYR A 48 -11.66 19.23 14.56
C TYR A 48 -12.31 19.22 15.95
N THR A 49 -12.34 18.08 16.66
CA THR A 49 -12.86 18.02 18.03
C THR A 49 -11.96 18.76 19.01
N LEU A 50 -10.63 18.63 18.89
CA LEU A 50 -9.68 19.40 19.69
C LEU A 50 -9.83 20.91 19.46
N ALA A 51 -9.97 21.34 18.20
CA ALA A 51 -10.20 22.75 17.88
C ALA A 51 -11.49 23.29 18.52
N ARG A 52 -12.56 22.48 18.52
CA ARG A 52 -13.86 22.83 19.11
C ARG A 52 -13.84 22.91 20.64
N ILE A 53 -13.00 22.10 21.30
CA ILE A 53 -12.81 22.17 22.77
C ILE A 53 -12.10 23.47 23.15
N ILE A 54 -11.11 23.91 22.37
CA ILE A 54 -10.34 25.13 22.64
C ILE A 54 -11.18 26.38 22.38
N ASN A 55 -11.98 26.40 21.31
CA ASN A 55 -12.92 27.48 21.02
C ASN A 55 -14.22 26.92 20.40
N PRO A 56 -15.37 27.06 21.09
CA PRO A 56 -16.66 26.54 20.60
C PRO A 56 -17.12 27.16 19.28
N ASP A 57 -16.81 28.44 19.06
CA ASP A 57 -17.30 29.20 17.90
C ASP A 57 -16.38 29.11 16.66
N ILE A 58 -15.19 28.52 16.76
CA ILE A 58 -14.22 28.43 15.64
C ILE A 58 -13.88 29.79 15.00
N THR A 59 -14.18 30.90 15.68
CA THR A 59 -14.03 32.28 15.17
C THR A 59 -12.69 32.92 15.52
N THR A 60 -11.94 32.33 16.47
CA THR A 60 -10.68 32.88 16.95
C THR A 60 -9.50 32.39 16.11
N MET A 61 -8.55 33.28 15.80
CA MET A 61 -7.31 32.95 15.06
C MET A 61 -6.59 31.71 15.59
N ALA A 62 -6.63 31.47 16.90
CA ALA A 62 -6.05 30.29 17.53
C ALA A 62 -6.66 28.96 17.05
N ALA A 63 -7.98 28.89 16.87
CA ALA A 63 -8.66 27.67 16.40
C ALA A 63 -8.32 27.36 14.94
N LEU A 64 -8.24 28.41 14.11
CA LEU A 64 -7.85 28.29 12.71
C LEU A 64 -6.40 27.82 12.57
N THR A 65 -5.49 28.34 13.39
CA THR A 65 -4.08 27.87 13.43
C THR A 65 -3.99 26.39 13.79
N VAL A 66 -4.76 25.92 14.79
CA VAL A 66 -4.76 24.51 15.19
C VAL A 66 -5.27 23.61 14.07
N ILE A 67 -6.33 24.01 13.35
CA ILE A 67 -6.87 23.23 12.23
C ILE A 67 -5.86 23.15 11.09
N ILE A 68 -5.25 24.27 10.69
CA ILE A 68 -4.27 24.30 9.59
C ILE A 68 -3.04 23.48 9.95
N LEU A 69 -2.48 23.66 11.14
CA LEU A 69 -1.28 22.96 11.58
C LEU A 69 -1.56 21.46 11.77
N GLY A 70 -2.73 21.11 12.33
CA GLY A 70 -3.17 19.72 12.50
C GLY A 70 -3.35 18.99 11.16
N ASN A 71 -3.96 19.63 10.15
CA ASN A 71 -4.11 19.02 8.83
C ASN A 71 -2.77 18.83 8.11
N ILE A 72 -1.87 19.83 8.18
CA ILE A 72 -0.51 19.71 7.59
C ILE A 72 0.24 18.56 8.25
N PHE A 73 0.15 18.44 9.58
CA PHE A 73 0.79 17.36 10.33
C PHE A 73 0.25 15.98 9.92
N ILE A 74 -1.08 15.82 9.83
CA ILE A 74 -1.72 14.59 9.37
C ILE A 74 -1.24 14.22 7.97
N ILE A 75 -1.29 15.15 7.01
CA ILE A 75 -0.89 14.90 5.62
C ILE A 75 0.57 14.45 5.53
N LEU A 76 1.46 15.09 6.29
CA LEU A 76 2.90 14.79 6.23
C LEU A 76 3.21 13.41 6.85
N LEU A 77 2.61 13.12 8.00
CA LEU A 77 2.85 11.88 8.75
C LEU A 77 2.18 10.68 8.09
N GLU A 78 0.90 10.79 7.71
CA GLU A 78 0.19 9.72 7.01
C GLU A 78 0.69 9.57 5.57
N GLY A 79 1.03 10.65 4.87
CA GLY A 79 1.58 10.58 3.52
C GLY A 79 2.90 9.78 3.49
N LEU A 80 3.77 10.00 4.47
CA LEU A 80 5.01 9.24 4.62
C LEU A 80 4.74 7.75 4.90
N ILE A 81 3.87 7.44 5.86
CA ILE A 81 3.57 6.06 6.26
C ILE A 81 2.85 5.30 5.14
N CYS A 82 1.82 5.92 4.55
CA CYS A 82 1.02 5.37 3.46
C CYS A 82 1.89 5.15 2.22
N GLY A 83 2.79 6.08 1.89
CA GLY A 83 3.73 5.91 0.77
C GLY A 83 4.62 4.67 0.94
N ILE A 84 5.19 4.46 2.13
CA ILE A 84 6.02 3.27 2.42
C ILE A 84 5.20 1.98 2.31
N GLN A 85 3.98 1.98 2.82
CA GLN A 85 3.11 0.80 2.84
C GLN A 85 2.52 0.46 1.47
N SER A 86 2.19 1.48 0.66
CA SER A 86 1.74 1.30 -0.72
C SER A 86 2.86 0.79 -1.61
N MET A 87 4.07 1.36 -1.51
CA MET A 87 5.25 0.84 -2.23
C MET A 87 5.53 -0.63 -1.90
N ARG A 88 5.30 -1.05 -0.64
CA ARG A 88 5.47 -2.45 -0.26
C ARG A 88 4.48 -3.38 -0.96
N LEU A 89 3.23 -2.95 -1.13
CA LEU A 89 2.23 -3.73 -1.84
C LEU A 89 2.50 -3.77 -3.35
N GLU A 90 2.83 -2.63 -3.95
CA GLU A 90 3.08 -2.49 -5.39
C GLU A 90 4.33 -3.27 -5.84
N TYR A 91 5.43 -3.21 -5.09
CA TYR A 91 6.65 -3.97 -5.41
C TYR A 91 6.53 -5.47 -5.17
N TYR A 92 5.81 -5.92 -4.15
CA TYR A 92 5.72 -7.36 -3.84
C TYR A 92 4.64 -8.09 -4.63
N GLU A 93 3.47 -7.46 -4.81
CA GLU A 93 2.30 -8.14 -5.36
C GLU A 93 2.12 -7.90 -6.86
N PHE A 94 2.51 -6.71 -7.34
CA PHE A 94 2.40 -6.34 -8.76
C PHE A 94 3.66 -6.73 -9.54
N PHE A 95 4.86 -6.34 -9.07
CA PHE A 95 6.12 -6.71 -9.73
C PHE A 95 6.49 -8.19 -9.54
N GLY A 96 6.12 -8.83 -8.42
CA GLY A 96 6.40 -10.27 -8.20
C GLY A 96 5.60 -11.21 -9.11
N LYS A 97 4.38 -10.83 -9.54
CA LYS A 97 3.54 -11.63 -10.44
C LYS A 97 3.76 -11.32 -11.93
N PHE A 98 4.11 -10.08 -12.30
CA PHE A 98 4.26 -9.67 -13.71
C PHE A 98 5.71 -9.47 -14.17
N PHE A 99 6.69 -9.38 -13.26
CA PHE A 99 8.09 -9.17 -13.59
C PHE A 99 8.90 -10.43 -13.28
N LYS A 100 8.91 -11.39 -14.23
CA LYS A 100 10.00 -12.37 -14.28
C LYS A 100 11.24 -11.58 -14.63
N GLY A 101 12.19 -11.46 -13.70
CA GLY A 101 13.46 -10.74 -13.86
C GLY A 101 14.41 -11.36 -14.90
N ASP A 102 13.89 -11.75 -16.06
CA ASP A 102 14.59 -12.37 -17.19
C ASP A 102 14.75 -11.35 -18.34
N GLY A 103 15.02 -10.10 -17.99
CA GLY A 103 15.30 -9.01 -18.93
C GLY A 103 16.79 -8.69 -18.94
N TYR A 104 17.45 -8.86 -20.08
CA TYR A 104 18.81 -8.35 -20.27
C TYR A 104 18.80 -6.82 -20.31
N ALA A 105 19.64 -6.18 -19.49
CA ALA A 105 19.84 -4.74 -19.56
C ALA A 105 20.44 -4.38 -20.93
N PHE A 106 19.67 -3.68 -21.76
CA PHE A 106 20.15 -3.22 -23.06
C PHE A 106 21.24 -2.16 -22.85
N SER A 107 22.49 -2.54 -23.10
CA SER A 107 23.62 -1.61 -23.18
C SER A 107 23.81 -1.22 -24.65
N PRO A 108 23.34 -0.05 -25.12
CA PRO A 108 23.62 0.40 -26.47
C PRO A 108 25.13 0.56 -26.67
N PHE A 109 25.61 0.26 -27.88
CA PHE A 109 27.00 0.49 -28.25
C PHE A 109 27.28 2.00 -28.26
N SER A 110 27.90 2.51 -27.19
CA SER A 110 28.26 3.92 -27.07
C SER A 110 29.65 4.15 -27.66
N LEU A 111 29.71 4.86 -28.78
CA LEU A 111 30.96 5.32 -29.39
C LEU A 111 31.74 6.30 -28.50
N LYS A 112 31.14 6.82 -27.42
CA LYS A 112 31.84 7.65 -26.42
C LYS A 112 32.85 6.86 -25.59
N LYS A 113 32.79 5.52 -25.59
CA LYS A 113 33.71 4.64 -24.85
C LYS A 113 34.92 4.21 -25.67
N VAL A 114 34.91 4.42 -26.99
CA VAL A 114 36.06 4.27 -27.87
C VAL A 114 36.58 5.67 -28.13
N GLY A 115 37.61 6.05 -27.38
CA GLY A 115 38.21 7.38 -27.46
C GLY A 115 38.59 7.76 -28.89
N LEU A 116 37.92 8.79 -29.40
CA LEU A 116 38.56 9.84 -30.18
C LEU A 116 38.86 11.00 -29.22
#